data_AF-A0A524A224-F1
#
_entry.id   AF-A0A524A224-F1
#
_cell.length_a   1.000
_cell.length_b   1.000
_cell.length_c   1.000
_cell.angle_alpha   90.00
_cell.angle_beta   90.00
_cell.angle_gamma   90.00
#
_symmetry.space_group_name_H-M   'P 1'
#
loop_
_entity.id
_entity.type
_entity.pdbx_description
1 polymer ?
#
loop_
_entity_poly.entity_id
_entity_poly.type
_entity_poly.pdbx_seq_one_letter_code
_entity_poly.pdbx_strand_id
1 'polypeptide(L)'
;MPVSGGSPSSTPLSTSPSSATSVPAEPGGQSAWSSVRSLAWHSVMNRSTMGKEGPMSEPRGGYAGRTLRVDLDRASLTIEPTPDPDTWLGPRGWNALVGWSEVGPGVGPFDPGNRIIFSVGPLVGTGAPTASRTVVSTIAPRGYPTPMWATATMGGYFGAELKFAGYDSIIVQGRADSPCYLLIEDDHVSLEDAGELWGIGALRTQQALKTRHSRDHQIAAVGPAGENRVRFAAIIHRLNNAIGNGGFGGVMGAKNLKAIAVRGTGGVRIAEPKTFLDTVRAVTDLIARGLLAPGQPRPGPV
;
A
#
# COMPACT_ATOMS: atom_id res chain seq x y z
N MET A 1 -1.40 68.93 8.18
CA MET A 1 -0.19 68.23 7.71
C MET A 1 -0.63 66.97 6.99
N PRO A 2 -0.53 66.90 5.66
CA PRO A 2 -0.93 65.74 4.86
C PRO A 2 0.18 64.68 4.86
N VAL A 3 -0.17 63.41 4.67
CA VAL A 3 0.80 62.41 4.19
C VAL A 3 0.23 61.79 2.93
N SER A 4 0.90 62.15 1.84
CA SER A 4 0.67 61.76 0.46
C SER A 4 0.84 60.27 0.22
N GLY A 5 0.09 59.76 -0.77
CA GLY A 5 0.25 58.42 -1.30
C GLY A 5 1.60 58.19 -1.97
N GLY A 6 2.00 56.92 -1.99
CA GLY A 6 3.09 56.39 -2.79
C GLY A 6 2.79 54.94 -3.15
N SER A 7 2.42 54.72 -4.40
CA SER A 7 2.37 53.40 -5.05
C SER A 7 3.79 52.86 -5.26
N PRO A 8 4.12 51.62 -4.87
CA PRO A 8 5.37 51.02 -5.30
C PRO A 8 5.26 50.55 -6.76
N SER A 9 6.17 51.07 -7.58
CA SER A 9 6.41 50.70 -8.96
C SER A 9 6.93 49.26 -9.08
N SER A 10 6.37 48.51 -10.03
CA SER A 10 6.84 47.21 -10.45
C SER A 10 8.09 47.35 -11.32
N THR A 11 9.22 46.80 -10.87
CA THR A 11 10.38 46.57 -11.72
C THR A 11 10.33 45.11 -12.22
N PRO A 12 10.29 44.84 -13.54
CA PRO A 12 10.37 43.47 -14.02
C PRO A 12 11.82 42.97 -13.96
N LEU A 13 12.08 41.90 -13.20
CA LEU A 13 13.34 41.16 -13.30
C LEU A 13 13.37 40.40 -14.63
N SER A 14 14.10 40.95 -15.59
CA SER A 14 14.64 40.24 -16.74
C SER A 14 15.60 39.15 -16.25
N THR A 15 15.21 37.87 -16.40
CA THR A 15 16.16 36.75 -16.35
C THR A 15 16.13 36.06 -17.72
N SER A 16 17.28 36.12 -18.39
CA SER A 16 17.57 35.46 -19.65
C SER A 16 17.51 33.93 -19.46
N PRO A 17 17.08 33.16 -20.49
CA PRO A 17 17.09 31.71 -20.42
C PRO A 17 18.54 31.21 -20.44
N SER A 18 18.97 30.66 -19.31
CA SER A 18 20.17 29.83 -19.21
C SER A 18 20.04 28.66 -20.18
N SER A 19 21.04 28.53 -21.06
CA SER A 19 21.18 27.46 -22.04
C SER A 19 21.07 26.09 -21.37
N ALA A 20 20.00 25.35 -21.70
CA ALA A 20 19.87 23.94 -21.36
C ALA A 20 21.02 23.16 -21.99
N THR A 21 21.95 22.68 -21.17
CA THR A 21 22.92 21.67 -21.57
C THR A 21 22.14 20.37 -21.79
N SER A 22 22.01 19.95 -23.04
CA SER A 22 21.42 18.68 -23.42
C SER A 22 22.25 17.55 -22.82
N VAL A 23 21.63 16.73 -21.96
CA VAL A 23 22.19 15.43 -21.57
C VAL A 23 22.12 14.55 -22.82
N PRO A 24 23.25 13.97 -23.31
CA PRO A 24 23.20 13.10 -24.47
C PRO A 24 22.41 11.84 -24.13
N ALA A 25 21.49 11.46 -25.00
CA ALA A 25 20.77 10.19 -24.90
C ALA A 25 21.75 9.03 -25.06
N GLU A 26 21.85 8.16 -24.05
CA GLU A 26 22.58 6.90 -24.22
C GLU A 26 21.88 6.00 -25.24
N PRO A 27 22.60 5.46 -26.24
CA PRO A 27 22.03 4.51 -27.18
C PRO A 27 21.95 3.12 -26.54
N GLY A 28 20.74 2.54 -26.45
CA GLY A 28 20.58 1.07 -26.42
C GLY A 28 20.42 0.37 -25.05
N GLY A 29 19.95 1.06 -23.99
CA GLY A 29 19.78 0.46 -22.65
C GLY A 29 18.66 -0.58 -22.47
N GLN A 30 18.09 -1.17 -23.53
CA GLN A 30 16.98 -2.14 -23.40
C GLN A 30 17.41 -3.58 -23.09
N SER A 31 18.70 -3.96 -23.23
CA SER A 31 19.12 -5.38 -23.16
C SER A 31 19.58 -5.86 -21.77
N ALA A 32 20.28 -5.03 -20.98
CA ALA A 32 20.75 -5.43 -19.65
C ALA A 32 19.65 -5.35 -18.58
N TRP A 33 18.82 -4.30 -18.64
CA TRP A 33 17.75 -4.06 -17.67
C TRP A 33 16.58 -5.03 -17.82
N SER A 34 16.25 -5.44 -19.05
CA SER A 34 15.26 -6.49 -19.31
C SER A 34 15.75 -7.85 -18.82
N SER A 35 17.04 -8.14 -18.99
CA SER A 35 17.67 -9.36 -18.50
C SER A 35 17.69 -9.45 -16.97
N VAL A 36 18.00 -8.36 -16.25
CA VAL A 36 17.94 -8.32 -14.77
C VAL A 36 16.50 -8.44 -14.25
N ARG A 37 15.54 -7.76 -14.89
CA ARG A 37 14.10 -7.90 -14.58
C ARG A 37 13.62 -9.34 -14.80
N SER A 38 14.00 -9.94 -15.92
CA SER A 38 13.66 -11.32 -16.26
C SER A 38 14.32 -12.32 -15.30
N LEU A 39 15.61 -12.15 -14.96
CA LEU A 39 16.31 -13.07 -14.06
C LEU A 39 15.80 -12.99 -12.62
N ALA A 40 15.54 -11.78 -12.10
CA ALA A 40 14.92 -11.62 -10.78
C ALA A 40 13.51 -12.23 -10.76
N TRP A 41 12.71 -11.99 -11.80
CA TRP A 41 11.36 -12.56 -11.89
C TRP A 41 11.37 -14.08 -12.07
N HIS A 42 12.20 -14.63 -12.95
CA HIS A 42 12.29 -16.09 -13.16
C HIS A 42 12.95 -16.82 -11.99
N SER A 43 13.83 -16.17 -11.23
CA SER A 43 14.40 -16.74 -10.00
C SER A 43 13.38 -16.76 -8.87
N VAL A 44 12.50 -15.75 -8.80
CA VAL A 44 11.41 -15.66 -7.81
C VAL A 44 10.24 -16.57 -8.21
N MET A 45 9.84 -16.55 -9.48
CA MET A 45 8.74 -17.33 -10.05
C MET A 45 9.20 -18.64 -10.67
N ASN A 46 10.35 -19.18 -10.26
CA ASN A 46 10.86 -20.42 -10.85
C ASN A 46 9.81 -21.51 -10.63
N ARG A 47 9.13 -21.90 -11.72
CA ARG A 47 8.00 -22.83 -11.70
C ARG A 47 8.38 -24.21 -11.17
N SER A 48 9.68 -24.52 -11.05
CA SER A 48 10.16 -25.75 -10.43
C SER A 48 10.12 -25.75 -8.89
N THR A 49 9.96 -24.59 -8.23
CA THR A 49 9.72 -24.49 -6.78
C THR A 49 8.24 -24.26 -6.45
N MET A 50 7.42 -23.87 -7.43
CA MET A 50 5.97 -24.01 -7.31
C MET A 50 5.63 -25.48 -7.46
N GLY A 51 5.34 -26.13 -6.32
CA GLY A 51 4.84 -27.49 -6.28
C GLY A 51 3.75 -27.71 -7.31
N LYS A 52 3.82 -28.87 -7.98
CA LYS A 52 2.79 -29.41 -8.87
C LYS A 52 1.40 -29.12 -8.32
N GLU A 53 0.46 -28.80 -9.22
CA GLU A 53 -0.97 -28.68 -8.95
C GLU A 53 -1.43 -29.75 -7.94
N GLY A 54 -1.61 -29.29 -6.72
CA GLY A 54 -2.09 -30.00 -5.56
C GLY A 54 -2.88 -29.00 -4.72
N PRO A 55 -3.65 -29.44 -3.71
CA PRO A 55 -4.38 -28.51 -2.84
C PRO A 55 -3.42 -27.42 -2.35
N MET A 56 -3.83 -26.15 -2.44
CA MET A 56 -2.98 -25.01 -2.05
C MET A 56 -2.28 -25.36 -0.73
N SER A 57 -0.94 -25.46 -0.77
CA SER A 57 -0.14 -25.87 0.38
C SER A 57 -0.55 -25.03 1.58
N GLU A 58 -0.82 -25.67 2.73
CA GLU A 58 -1.29 -24.97 3.92
C GLU A 58 -0.44 -23.71 4.20
N PRO A 59 -1.05 -22.56 4.53
CA PRO A 59 -0.30 -21.34 4.77
C PRO A 59 0.72 -21.55 5.90
N ARG A 60 1.99 -21.22 5.64
CA ARG A 60 3.03 -21.17 6.68
C ARG A 60 2.57 -20.22 7.79
N GLY A 61 2.87 -20.54 9.04
CA GLY A 61 2.38 -19.78 10.19
C GLY A 61 2.62 -18.27 10.07
N GLY A 62 1.62 -17.49 10.44
CA GLY A 62 1.57 -16.04 10.29
C GLY A 62 1.03 -15.56 8.95
N TYR A 63 1.10 -16.35 7.87
CA TYR A 63 0.59 -15.99 6.55
C TYR A 63 -0.86 -16.43 6.35
N ALA A 64 -1.60 -15.68 5.54
CA ALA A 64 -2.95 -16.04 5.15
C ALA A 64 -2.94 -16.89 3.85
N GLY A 65 -1.90 -16.69 3.03
CA GLY A 65 -1.59 -17.52 1.87
C GLY A 65 -2.22 -17.02 0.57
N ARG A 66 -2.92 -15.88 0.56
CA ARG A 66 -3.60 -15.36 -0.62
C ARG A 66 -3.24 -13.91 -0.92
N THR A 67 -2.99 -13.62 -2.18
CA THR A 67 -2.85 -12.29 -2.76
C THR A 67 -4.00 -12.03 -3.71
N LEU A 68 -4.78 -10.99 -3.44
CA LEU A 68 -5.87 -10.54 -4.32
C LEU A 68 -5.33 -9.61 -5.39
N ARG A 69 -5.54 -9.93 -6.66
CA ARG A 69 -5.26 -9.04 -7.78
C ARG A 69 -6.55 -8.45 -8.32
N VAL A 70 -6.52 -7.14 -8.51
CA VAL A 70 -7.64 -6.34 -8.97
C VAL A 70 -7.24 -5.62 -10.25
N ASP A 71 -7.83 -6.03 -11.37
CA ASP A 71 -7.71 -5.32 -12.64
C ASP A 71 -8.98 -4.50 -12.87
N LEU A 72 -8.86 -3.18 -12.72
CA LEU A 72 -9.98 -2.27 -12.86
C LEU A 72 -10.33 -1.97 -14.33
N ASP A 73 -9.40 -2.15 -15.27
CA ASP A 73 -9.70 -1.98 -16.71
C ASP A 73 -10.61 -3.11 -17.20
N ARG A 74 -10.44 -4.31 -16.63
CA ARG A 74 -11.19 -5.52 -16.99
C ARG A 74 -12.31 -5.88 -16.01
N ALA A 75 -12.44 -5.11 -14.93
CA ALA A 75 -13.28 -5.43 -13.78
C ALA A 75 -13.09 -6.89 -13.29
N SER A 76 -11.85 -7.39 -13.29
CA SER A 76 -11.54 -8.79 -12.97
C SER A 76 -10.81 -8.91 -11.64
N LEU A 77 -11.18 -9.93 -10.87
CA LEU A 77 -10.63 -10.26 -9.56
C LEU A 77 -10.02 -11.66 -9.63
N THR A 78 -8.75 -11.79 -9.28
CA THR A 78 -8.06 -13.08 -9.25
C THR A 78 -7.33 -13.26 -7.92
N ILE A 79 -7.31 -14.49 -7.44
CA ILE A 79 -6.63 -14.84 -6.19
C ILE A 79 -5.42 -15.69 -6.57
N GLU A 80 -4.25 -15.24 -6.17
CA GLU A 80 -2.99 -15.96 -6.34
C GLU A 80 -2.45 -16.38 -4.97
N PRO A 81 -1.70 -17.49 -4.88
CA PRO A 81 -0.99 -17.83 -3.66
C PRO A 81 -0.02 -16.71 -3.25
N THR A 82 0.06 -16.42 -1.95
CA THR A 82 1.17 -15.61 -1.42
C THR A 82 2.49 -16.36 -1.71
N PRO A 83 3.48 -15.71 -2.33
CA PRO A 83 4.81 -16.27 -2.56
C PRO A 83 5.46 -16.82 -1.28
N ASP A 84 6.42 -17.71 -1.45
CA ASP A 84 7.19 -18.27 -0.33
C ASP A 84 7.77 -17.14 0.56
N PRO A 85 7.68 -17.23 1.89
CA PRO A 85 8.32 -16.29 2.82
C PRO A 85 9.78 -15.97 2.51
N ASP A 86 10.56 -16.93 1.99
CA ASP A 86 11.96 -16.73 1.58
C ASP A 86 12.09 -15.73 0.42
N THR A 87 11.01 -15.59 -0.35
CA THR A 87 10.85 -14.65 -1.47
C THR A 87 10.15 -13.35 -1.05
N TRP A 88 9.18 -13.44 -0.15
CA TRP A 88 8.29 -12.33 0.23
C TRP A 88 9.04 -11.16 0.88
N LEU A 89 10.17 -11.40 1.57
CA LEU A 89 11.00 -10.39 2.26
C LEU A 89 10.21 -9.43 3.18
N GLY A 90 8.96 -9.76 3.51
CA GLY A 90 7.99 -8.88 4.15
C GLY A 90 7.27 -7.93 3.18
N PRO A 91 6.22 -7.23 3.65
CA PRO A 91 5.28 -6.50 2.80
C PRO A 91 5.93 -5.40 1.94
N ARG A 92 7.00 -4.74 2.43
CA ARG A 92 7.74 -3.74 1.64
C ARG A 92 8.57 -4.37 0.52
N GLY A 93 9.21 -5.50 0.80
CA GLY A 93 10.02 -6.23 -0.18
C GLY A 93 9.14 -6.77 -1.29
N TRP A 94 8.05 -7.45 -0.94
CA TRP A 94 7.06 -7.93 -1.89
C TRP A 94 6.53 -6.82 -2.81
N ASN A 95 6.08 -5.71 -2.22
CA ASN A 95 5.57 -4.60 -3.00
C ASN A 95 6.60 -4.08 -4.00
N ALA A 96 7.87 -3.93 -3.56
CA ALA A 96 8.95 -3.47 -4.43
C ALA A 96 9.22 -4.46 -5.57
N LEU A 97 9.16 -5.76 -5.31
CA LEU A 97 9.32 -6.79 -6.33
C LEU A 97 8.21 -6.75 -7.38
N VAL A 98 6.95 -6.61 -6.96
CA VAL A 98 5.81 -6.42 -7.87
C VAL A 98 5.99 -5.14 -8.70
N GLY A 99 6.36 -4.03 -8.06
CA GLY A 99 6.65 -2.78 -8.74
C GLY A 99 7.77 -2.91 -9.79
N TRP A 100 8.87 -3.58 -9.42
CA TRP A 100 10.03 -3.80 -10.28
C TRP A 100 9.70 -4.65 -11.52
N SER A 101 8.91 -5.70 -11.32
CA SER A 101 8.60 -6.70 -12.36
C SER A 101 7.48 -6.26 -13.29
N GLU A 102 6.45 -5.58 -12.77
CA GLU A 102 5.23 -5.33 -13.52
C GLU A 102 5.07 -3.88 -13.98
N VAL A 103 5.78 -2.92 -13.37
CA VAL A 103 5.68 -1.52 -13.75
C VAL A 103 6.76 -1.18 -14.78
N GLY A 104 6.32 -0.88 -16.00
CA GLY A 104 7.18 -0.54 -17.12
C GLY A 104 7.90 0.80 -16.95
N PRO A 105 9.02 1.02 -17.68
CA PRO A 105 9.65 2.32 -17.75
C PRO A 105 8.68 3.37 -18.33
N GLY A 106 8.75 4.61 -17.81
CA GLY A 106 7.90 5.71 -18.27
C GLY A 106 6.49 5.76 -17.68
N VAL A 107 6.07 4.74 -16.93
CA VAL A 107 4.77 4.76 -16.22
C VAL A 107 4.76 5.84 -15.14
N GLY A 108 3.82 6.76 -15.25
CA GLY A 108 3.60 7.85 -14.29
C GLY A 108 2.69 7.46 -13.12
N PRO A 109 2.64 8.30 -12.06
CA PRO A 109 1.86 8.02 -10.85
C PRO A 109 0.37 7.77 -11.07
N PHE A 110 -0.23 8.47 -12.04
CA PHE A 110 -1.68 8.44 -12.27
C PHE A 110 -2.09 7.55 -13.44
N ASP A 111 -1.13 6.84 -14.04
CA ASP A 111 -1.38 6.00 -15.20
C ASP A 111 -2.05 4.68 -14.78
N PRO A 112 -2.93 4.11 -15.63
CA PRO A 112 -3.51 2.79 -15.40
C PRO A 112 -2.45 1.70 -15.18
N GLY A 113 -1.31 1.82 -15.88
CA GLY A 113 -0.16 0.93 -15.76
C GLY A 113 0.56 0.97 -14.42
N ASN A 114 0.35 1.99 -13.58
CA ASN A 114 0.92 2.04 -12.23
C ASN A 114 0.20 1.03 -11.31
N ARG A 115 0.91 0.47 -10.33
CA ARG A 115 0.34 -0.41 -9.30
C ARG A 115 0.16 0.36 -8.01
N ILE A 116 -0.96 0.17 -7.31
CA ILE A 116 -1.07 0.51 -5.89
C ILE A 116 -1.28 -0.78 -5.10
N ILE A 117 -0.37 -1.04 -4.18
CA ILE A 117 -0.24 -2.35 -3.55
C ILE A 117 -0.39 -2.21 -2.05
N PHE A 118 -1.34 -2.91 -1.45
CA PHE A 118 -1.56 -2.98 -0.01
C PHE A 118 -1.08 -4.36 0.46
N SER A 119 -0.19 -4.39 1.45
CA SER A 119 0.37 -5.65 1.96
C SER A 119 0.52 -5.61 3.46
N VAL A 120 0.41 -6.77 4.09
CA VAL A 120 0.48 -6.95 5.54
C VAL A 120 1.57 -7.96 5.91
N GLY A 121 2.16 -7.79 7.09
CA GLY A 121 3.21 -8.67 7.58
C GLY A 121 2.66 -9.93 8.27
N PRO A 122 3.48 -10.97 8.45
CA PRO A 122 3.06 -12.25 9.05
C PRO A 122 2.65 -12.15 10.53
N LEU A 123 3.09 -11.12 11.23
CA LEU A 123 2.68 -10.86 12.62
C LEU A 123 1.35 -10.09 12.72
N VAL A 124 0.86 -9.53 11.61
CA VAL A 124 -0.37 -8.72 11.61
C VAL A 124 -1.58 -9.61 11.89
N GLY A 125 -2.47 -9.15 12.77
CA GLY A 125 -3.64 -9.93 13.19
C GLY A 125 -3.34 -11.01 14.24
N THR A 126 -2.10 -11.07 14.74
CA THR A 126 -1.70 -11.95 15.86
C THR A 126 -1.72 -11.20 17.20
N GLY A 127 -1.39 -11.91 18.28
CA GLY A 127 -1.16 -11.30 19.60
C GLY A 127 0.17 -10.56 19.76
N ALA A 128 0.98 -10.45 18.70
CA ALA A 128 2.27 -9.77 18.77
C ALA A 128 2.10 -8.27 19.07
N PRO A 129 2.84 -7.71 20.05
CA PRO A 129 2.70 -6.29 20.41
C PRO A 129 2.92 -5.37 19.20
N THR A 130 2.02 -4.41 18.99
CA THR A 130 2.09 -3.39 17.93
C THR A 130 2.01 -3.90 16.48
N ALA A 131 1.71 -5.18 16.26
CA ALA A 131 1.66 -5.79 14.94
C ALA A 131 0.34 -5.49 14.19
N SER A 132 0.20 -4.25 13.70
CA SER A 132 -1.02 -3.78 13.02
C SER A 132 -0.77 -2.94 11.77
N ARG A 133 0.45 -2.98 11.23
CA ARG A 133 0.84 -2.12 10.11
C ARG A 133 0.36 -2.68 8.76
N THR A 134 -0.34 -1.85 8.01
CA THR A 134 -0.56 -2.04 6.57
C THR A 134 0.48 -1.23 5.81
N VAL A 135 1.13 -1.83 4.82
CA VAL A 135 2.14 -1.21 3.98
C VAL A 135 1.55 -0.96 2.61
N VAL A 136 1.68 0.27 2.10
CA VAL A 136 1.20 0.66 0.77
C VAL A 136 2.37 1.17 -0.07
N SER A 137 2.51 0.66 -1.29
CA SER A 137 3.57 1.08 -2.22
C SER A 137 3.05 1.33 -3.63
N THR A 138 3.68 2.28 -4.33
CA THR A 138 3.33 2.70 -5.70
C THR A 138 4.41 3.63 -6.26
N ILE A 139 4.36 3.95 -7.56
CA ILE A 139 5.01 5.16 -8.09
C ILE A 139 4.25 6.39 -7.57
N ALA A 140 4.87 7.16 -6.69
CA ALA A 140 4.24 8.22 -5.94
C ALA A 140 4.41 9.60 -6.60
N PRO A 141 3.35 10.44 -6.61
CA PRO A 141 3.37 11.73 -7.30
C PRO A 141 4.12 12.85 -6.58
N ARG A 142 4.50 12.70 -5.30
CA ARG A 142 5.17 13.79 -4.56
C ARG A 142 6.63 13.98 -4.97
N GLY A 143 7.32 12.94 -5.42
CA GLY A 143 8.67 13.09 -5.95
C GLY A 143 8.67 14.17 -7.04
N TYR A 144 9.44 15.24 -6.86
CA TYR A 144 9.59 16.33 -7.81
C TYR A 144 11.07 16.60 -8.05
N PRO A 145 11.52 16.81 -9.31
CA PRO A 145 10.72 16.81 -10.54
C PRO A 145 10.27 15.43 -11.01
N THR A 146 10.91 14.36 -10.53
CA THR A 146 10.68 12.99 -11.01
C THR A 146 9.88 12.18 -9.98
N PRO A 147 8.77 11.53 -10.39
CA PRO A 147 8.09 10.54 -9.56
C PRO A 147 9.02 9.40 -9.15
N MET A 148 8.79 8.81 -7.98
CA MET A 148 9.63 7.73 -7.46
C MET A 148 8.78 6.63 -6.84
N TRP A 149 9.30 5.41 -6.83
CA TRP A 149 8.74 4.34 -6.02
C TRP A 149 8.76 4.76 -4.55
N ALA A 150 7.59 4.79 -3.91
CA ALA A 150 7.48 5.14 -2.51
C ALA A 150 6.71 4.06 -1.76
N THR A 151 6.96 4.00 -0.46
CA THR A 151 6.25 3.14 0.48
C THR A 151 5.85 3.96 1.68
N ALA A 152 4.62 3.78 2.14
CA ALA A 152 4.11 4.35 3.38
C ALA A 152 3.35 3.28 4.16
N THR A 153 3.11 3.55 5.43
CA THR A 153 2.43 2.60 6.30
C THR A 153 1.34 3.28 7.10
N MET A 154 0.26 2.57 7.37
CA MET A 154 -0.79 3.00 8.29
C MET A 154 -1.01 1.92 9.35
N GLY A 155 -1.51 2.33 10.51
CA GLY A 155 -1.88 1.42 11.59
C GLY A 155 -3.38 1.18 11.60
N GLY A 156 -3.92 0.88 12.78
CA GLY A 156 -5.33 0.63 12.96
C GLY A 156 -5.65 -0.85 12.78
N TYR A 157 -6.81 -1.14 12.19
CA TYR A 157 -7.37 -2.49 12.17
C TYR A 157 -7.47 -3.07 10.77
N PHE A 158 -7.35 -2.23 9.73
CA PHE A 158 -7.44 -2.65 8.33
C PHE A 158 -6.54 -3.85 7.99
N GLY A 159 -5.28 -3.82 8.41
CA GLY A 159 -4.35 -4.90 8.09
C GLY A 159 -4.71 -6.22 8.78
N ALA A 160 -5.18 -6.17 10.02
CA ALA A 160 -5.64 -7.37 10.74
C ALA A 160 -6.92 -7.92 10.09
N GLU A 161 -7.85 -7.04 9.72
CA GLU A 161 -9.08 -7.45 9.04
C GLU A 161 -8.82 -8.13 7.69
N LEU A 162 -7.84 -7.63 6.94
CA LEU A 162 -7.39 -8.24 5.69
C LEU A 162 -6.84 -9.65 5.91
N LYS A 163 -6.06 -9.83 6.99
CA LYS A 163 -5.54 -11.14 7.39
C LYS A 163 -6.66 -12.10 7.78
N PHE A 164 -7.66 -11.62 8.52
CA PHE A 164 -8.82 -12.41 8.93
C PHE A 164 -9.69 -12.81 7.74
N ALA A 165 -9.78 -11.96 6.71
CA ALA A 165 -10.41 -12.29 5.43
C ALA A 165 -9.56 -13.26 4.59
N GLY A 166 -8.36 -13.62 5.06
CA GLY A 166 -7.49 -14.60 4.45
C GLY A 166 -6.58 -14.05 3.35
N TYR A 167 -6.28 -12.75 3.32
CA TYR A 167 -5.36 -12.15 2.35
C TYR A 167 -4.12 -11.54 3.01
N ASP A 168 -2.97 -11.68 2.35
CA ASP A 168 -1.72 -11.00 2.71
C ASP A 168 -1.49 -9.72 1.90
N SER A 169 -2.09 -9.64 0.70
CA SER A 169 -1.95 -8.49 -0.20
C SER A 169 -3.14 -8.24 -1.09
N ILE A 170 -3.28 -6.99 -1.50
CA ILE A 170 -4.16 -6.51 -2.56
C ILE A 170 -3.29 -5.73 -3.56
N ILE A 171 -3.25 -6.18 -4.81
CA ILE A 171 -2.52 -5.54 -5.91
C ILE A 171 -3.53 -4.96 -6.89
N VAL A 172 -3.59 -3.63 -7.00
CA VAL A 172 -4.55 -2.95 -7.88
C VAL A 172 -3.85 -2.37 -9.11
N GLN A 173 -4.40 -2.66 -10.28
CA GLN A 173 -3.99 -2.13 -11.58
C GLN A 173 -5.18 -1.57 -12.37
N GLY A 174 -4.88 -0.89 -13.47
CA GLY A 174 -5.91 -0.32 -14.35
C GLY A 174 -6.58 0.92 -13.77
N ARG A 175 -7.69 1.32 -14.37
CA ARG A 175 -8.58 2.39 -13.96
C ARG A 175 -10.02 1.97 -14.32
N ALA A 176 -10.92 2.01 -13.34
CA ALA A 176 -12.32 1.69 -13.58
C ALA A 176 -13.00 2.77 -14.43
N ASP A 177 -13.99 2.40 -15.24
CA ASP A 177 -14.74 3.34 -16.09
C ASP A 177 -15.54 4.37 -15.27
N SER A 178 -15.99 3.98 -14.07
CA SER A 178 -16.72 4.82 -13.11
C SER A 178 -16.18 4.64 -11.69
N PRO A 179 -16.49 5.55 -10.75
CA PRO A 179 -16.18 5.39 -9.34
C PRO A 179 -16.64 4.04 -8.78
N CYS A 180 -15.72 3.27 -8.21
CA CYS A 180 -16.00 1.99 -7.56
C CYS A 180 -15.34 1.87 -6.19
N TYR A 181 -15.74 0.88 -5.39
CA TYR A 181 -15.01 0.43 -4.22
C TYR A 181 -14.83 -1.09 -4.25
N LEU A 182 -13.74 -1.57 -3.66
CA LEU A 182 -13.48 -2.99 -3.50
C LEU A 182 -14.12 -3.46 -2.20
N LEU A 183 -15.00 -4.46 -2.26
CA LEU A 183 -15.58 -5.15 -1.11
C LEU A 183 -14.92 -6.52 -0.94
N ILE A 184 -14.47 -6.81 0.27
CA ILE A 184 -13.86 -8.09 0.65
C ILE A 184 -14.56 -8.58 1.91
N GLU A 185 -15.29 -9.67 1.81
CA GLU A 185 -15.96 -10.35 2.92
C GLU A 185 -15.53 -11.83 2.89
N ASP A 186 -14.43 -12.14 3.59
CA ASP A 186 -13.76 -13.45 3.52
C ASP A 186 -13.50 -13.88 2.06
N ASP A 187 -14.22 -14.89 1.56
CA ASP A 187 -14.08 -15.43 0.20
C ASP A 187 -14.91 -14.67 -0.85
N HIS A 188 -15.87 -13.84 -0.41
CA HIS A 188 -16.65 -13.00 -1.31
C HIS A 188 -15.92 -11.69 -1.60
N VAL A 189 -15.52 -11.49 -2.85
CA VAL A 189 -14.82 -10.29 -3.30
C VAL A 189 -15.53 -9.72 -4.52
N SER A 190 -15.86 -8.42 -4.47
CA SER A 190 -16.55 -7.73 -5.58
C SER A 190 -16.07 -6.29 -5.76
N LEU A 191 -16.24 -5.77 -6.97
CA LEU A 191 -16.13 -4.34 -7.28
C LEU A 191 -17.55 -3.76 -7.32
N GLU A 192 -17.78 -2.77 -6.47
CA GLU A 192 -19.11 -2.21 -6.23
C GLU A 192 -19.16 -0.74 -6.66
N ASP A 193 -20.33 -0.26 -7.08
CA ASP A 193 -20.52 1.14 -7.46
C ASP A 193 -20.26 2.08 -6.26
N ALA A 194 -19.49 3.14 -6.52
CA ALA A 194 -19.18 4.20 -5.56
C ALA A 194 -19.62 5.58 -6.04
N GLY A 195 -20.54 5.68 -7.00
CA GLY A 195 -20.98 6.96 -7.58
C GLY A 195 -21.49 7.92 -6.51
N GLU A 196 -22.35 7.44 -5.61
CA GLU A 196 -22.89 8.22 -4.48
C GLU A 196 -21.84 8.59 -3.43
N LEU A 197 -20.72 7.87 -3.40
CA LEU A 197 -19.60 8.12 -2.48
C LEU A 197 -18.57 9.05 -3.10
N TRP A 198 -18.62 9.31 -4.40
CA TRP A 198 -17.68 10.21 -5.06
C TRP A 198 -17.98 11.66 -4.67
N GLY A 199 -16.95 12.46 -4.37
CA GLY A 199 -17.10 13.84 -3.92
C GLY A 199 -17.31 14.02 -2.41
N ILE A 200 -17.65 12.96 -1.66
CA ILE A 200 -17.78 13.06 -0.20
C ILE A 200 -16.46 12.75 0.52
N GLY A 201 -16.26 13.37 1.70
CA GLY A 201 -15.06 13.16 2.50
C GLY A 201 -14.82 11.70 2.90
N ALA A 202 -13.55 11.31 3.08
CA ALA A 202 -13.17 9.93 3.41
C ALA A 202 -13.83 9.40 4.70
N LEU A 203 -14.01 10.25 5.72
CA LEU A 203 -14.71 9.84 6.96
C LEU A 203 -16.20 9.56 6.71
N ARG A 204 -16.88 10.40 5.91
CA ARG A 204 -18.28 10.16 5.53
C ARG A 204 -18.43 8.93 4.66
N THR A 205 -17.46 8.68 3.77
CA THR A 205 -17.39 7.46 2.96
C THR A 205 -17.33 6.22 3.86
N GLN A 206 -16.46 6.23 4.87
CA GLN A 206 -16.36 5.12 5.82
C GLN A 206 -17.66 4.91 6.60
N GLN A 207 -18.33 6.00 7.02
CA GLN A 207 -19.62 5.89 7.71
C GLN A 207 -20.71 5.31 6.80
N ALA A 208 -20.81 5.78 5.56
CA ALA A 208 -21.78 5.29 4.59
C ALA A 208 -21.58 3.80 4.31
N LEU A 209 -20.33 3.35 4.10
CA LEU A 209 -20.02 1.94 3.87
C LEU A 209 -20.27 1.06 5.11
N LYS A 210 -20.03 1.57 6.33
CA LYS A 210 -20.40 0.86 7.58
C LYS A 210 -21.90 0.72 7.74
N THR A 211 -22.68 1.73 7.33
CA THR A 211 -24.15 1.67 7.32
C THR A 211 -24.65 0.70 6.26
N ARG A 212 -24.02 0.67 5.08
CA ARG A 212 -24.42 -0.18 3.95
C ARG A 212 -24.19 -1.67 4.23
N HIS A 213 -23.06 -2.00 4.85
CA HIS A 213 -22.62 -3.39 5.03
C HIS A 213 -22.66 -3.82 6.48
N SER A 214 -21.69 -3.35 7.28
CA SER A 214 -21.66 -3.59 8.73
C SER A 214 -20.68 -2.65 9.42
N ARG A 215 -20.97 -2.32 10.69
CA ARG A 215 -20.07 -1.59 11.58
C ARG A 215 -18.69 -2.22 11.73
N ASP A 216 -18.56 -3.53 11.50
CA ASP A 216 -17.31 -4.26 11.71
C ASP A 216 -16.33 -4.12 10.54
N HIS A 217 -16.79 -3.64 9.39
CA HIS A 217 -15.94 -3.39 8.23
C HIS A 217 -14.81 -2.41 8.56
N GLN A 218 -13.59 -2.76 8.16
CA GLN A 218 -12.45 -1.87 8.15
C GLN A 218 -12.29 -1.29 6.75
N ILE A 219 -12.27 0.04 6.66
CA ILE A 219 -12.35 0.74 5.39
C ILE A 219 -11.15 1.66 5.23
N ALA A 220 -10.47 1.57 4.09
CA ALA A 220 -9.46 2.51 3.64
C ALA A 220 -10.05 3.31 2.48
N ALA A 221 -10.22 4.62 2.65
CA ALA A 221 -10.94 5.46 1.69
C ALA A 221 -10.17 6.73 1.32
N VAL A 222 -10.43 7.24 0.12
CA VAL A 222 -10.00 8.58 -0.30
C VAL A 222 -11.14 9.59 -0.17
N GLY A 223 -10.78 10.86 -0.02
CA GLY A 223 -11.73 11.97 -0.12
C GLY A 223 -11.49 12.80 -1.40
N PRO A 224 -12.09 14.00 -1.49
CA PRO A 224 -11.98 14.85 -2.67
C PRO A 224 -10.55 15.17 -3.11
N ALA A 225 -9.59 15.25 -2.19
CA ALA A 225 -8.18 15.44 -2.54
C ALA A 225 -7.62 14.27 -3.36
N GLY A 226 -8.02 13.03 -3.05
CA GLY A 226 -7.59 11.84 -3.80
C GLY A 226 -8.27 11.77 -5.16
N GLU A 227 -9.58 12.01 -5.20
CA GLU A 227 -10.38 12.07 -6.43
C GLU A 227 -9.81 13.10 -7.43
N ASN A 228 -9.40 14.27 -6.93
CA ASN A 228 -8.77 15.35 -7.71
C ASN A 228 -7.26 15.18 -7.88
N ARG A 229 -6.69 14.00 -7.55
CA ARG A 229 -5.28 13.64 -7.80
C ARG A 229 -4.27 14.61 -7.17
N VAL A 230 -4.59 15.19 -6.02
CA VAL A 230 -3.66 16.06 -5.28
C VAL A 230 -2.39 15.27 -4.93
N ARG A 231 -1.21 15.83 -5.23
CA ARG A 231 0.10 15.14 -5.11
C ARG A 231 0.47 14.72 -3.69
N PHE A 232 -0.26 15.21 -2.69
CA PHE A 232 -0.12 14.86 -1.27
C PHE A 232 -1.42 14.30 -0.68
N ALA A 233 -2.39 13.88 -1.50
CA ALA A 233 -3.60 13.24 -1.02
C ALA A 233 -3.30 11.95 -0.27
N ALA A 234 -4.02 11.77 0.84
CA ALA A 234 -3.89 10.63 1.73
C ALA A 234 -4.98 9.57 1.49
N ILE A 235 -4.69 8.34 1.91
CA ILE A 235 -5.71 7.30 2.13
C ILE A 235 -5.97 7.27 3.63
N ILE A 236 -7.24 7.32 4.03
CA ILE A 236 -7.66 7.46 5.43
C ILE A 236 -8.34 6.18 5.91
N HIS A 237 -7.97 5.75 7.11
CA HIS A 237 -8.59 4.63 7.82
C HIS A 237 -8.92 5.03 9.26
N ARG A 238 -10.20 4.93 9.64
CA ARG A 238 -10.78 5.48 10.87
C ARG A 238 -10.45 6.97 11.01
N LEU A 239 -10.43 7.48 12.24
CA LEU A 239 -10.19 8.88 12.55
C LEU A 239 -8.70 9.26 12.52
N ASN A 240 -7.81 8.31 12.86
CA ASN A 240 -6.42 8.63 13.23
C ASN A 240 -5.36 7.86 12.44
N ASN A 241 -5.73 7.06 11.43
CA ASN A 241 -4.76 6.35 10.60
C ASN A 241 -4.80 6.86 9.18
N ALA A 242 -3.61 7.11 8.64
CA ALA A 242 -3.48 7.59 7.28
C ALA A 242 -2.23 7.02 6.61
N ILE A 243 -2.36 6.72 5.34
CA ILE A 243 -1.25 6.78 4.40
C ILE A 243 -1.10 8.25 4.02
N GLY A 244 -0.49 9.03 4.92
CA GLY A 244 -0.49 10.51 4.85
C GLY A 244 0.61 11.12 3.98
N ASN A 245 1.67 10.37 3.71
CA ASN A 245 2.74 10.77 2.80
C ASN A 245 2.57 9.98 1.48
N GLY A 246 3.57 9.94 0.58
CA GLY A 246 3.45 9.43 -0.81
C GLY A 246 2.56 10.20 -1.81
N GLY A 247 1.33 10.56 -1.47
CA GLY A 247 0.33 11.01 -2.45
C GLY A 247 -0.48 9.83 -2.98
N PHE A 248 -0.53 8.74 -2.20
CA PHE A 248 -1.21 7.50 -2.53
C PHE A 248 -2.70 7.69 -2.74
N GLY A 249 -3.33 8.63 -2.01
CA GLY A 249 -4.74 8.93 -2.21
C GLY A 249 -5.04 9.45 -3.61
N GLY A 250 -4.11 10.21 -4.19
CA GLY A 250 -4.22 10.69 -5.56
C GLY A 250 -4.07 9.58 -6.59
N VAL A 251 -3.19 8.61 -6.32
CA VAL A 251 -3.03 7.40 -7.17
C VAL A 251 -4.29 6.55 -7.12
N MET A 252 -4.82 6.30 -5.93
CA MET A 252 -6.06 5.52 -5.74
C MET A 252 -7.26 6.20 -6.42
N GLY A 253 -7.41 7.51 -6.25
CA GLY A 253 -8.45 8.30 -6.94
C GLY A 253 -8.26 8.37 -8.46
N ALA A 254 -7.02 8.41 -8.96
CA ALA A 254 -6.74 8.35 -10.41
C ALA A 254 -7.16 7.02 -11.05
N LYS A 255 -7.39 5.98 -10.26
CA LYS A 255 -7.92 4.69 -10.71
C LYS A 255 -9.45 4.57 -10.59
N ASN A 256 -10.13 5.65 -10.18
CA ASN A 256 -11.55 5.66 -9.83
C ASN A 256 -11.89 4.71 -8.66
N LEU A 257 -10.91 4.34 -7.84
CA LEU A 257 -11.13 3.50 -6.66
C LEU A 257 -11.35 4.39 -5.43
N LYS A 258 -12.59 4.46 -4.96
CA LYS A 258 -13.00 5.30 -3.83
C LYS A 258 -12.55 4.74 -2.49
N ALA A 259 -12.69 3.43 -2.31
CA ALA A 259 -12.41 2.76 -1.06
C ALA A 259 -12.07 1.27 -1.25
N ILE A 260 -11.46 0.70 -0.22
CA ILE A 260 -11.38 -0.75 0.00
C ILE A 260 -12.05 -1.01 1.35
N ALA A 261 -13.12 -1.80 1.34
CA ALA A 261 -13.87 -2.21 2.52
C ALA A 261 -13.63 -3.70 2.76
N VAL A 262 -13.18 -4.05 3.97
CA VAL A 262 -12.81 -5.42 4.32
C VAL A 262 -13.54 -5.85 5.58
N ARG A 263 -14.04 -7.08 5.58
CA ARG A 263 -14.49 -7.82 6.75
C ARG A 263 -13.89 -9.22 6.69
N GLY A 264 -13.25 -9.62 7.78
CA GLY A 264 -12.69 -10.94 7.96
C GLY A 264 -13.21 -11.59 9.22
N THR A 265 -13.59 -12.86 9.13
CA THR A 265 -14.08 -13.65 10.27
C THR A 265 -13.14 -14.80 10.65
N GLY A 266 -12.10 -15.04 9.85
CA GLY A 266 -11.07 -16.02 10.12
C GLY A 266 -10.06 -15.61 11.20
N GLY A 267 -9.05 -16.45 11.37
CA GLY A 267 -7.95 -16.23 12.31
C GLY A 267 -6.58 -16.43 11.67
N VAL A 268 -5.53 -15.92 12.29
CA VAL A 268 -4.16 -16.10 11.81
C VAL A 268 -3.56 -17.35 12.47
N ARG A 269 -3.15 -18.32 11.65
CA ARG A 269 -2.47 -19.54 12.12
C ARG A 269 -1.12 -19.18 12.73
N ILE A 270 -0.84 -19.68 13.93
CA ILE A 270 0.47 -19.55 14.58
C ILE A 270 1.19 -20.90 14.46
N ALA A 271 2.43 -20.90 13.96
CA ALA A 271 3.20 -22.13 13.76
C ALA A 271 3.49 -22.85 15.10
N GLU A 272 3.93 -22.10 16.11
CA GLU A 272 4.26 -22.59 17.44
C GLU A 272 3.52 -21.79 18.52
N PRO A 273 2.26 -22.14 18.86
CA PRO A 273 1.42 -21.31 19.73
C PRO A 273 2.03 -21.06 21.12
N LYS A 274 2.62 -22.08 21.75
CA LYS A 274 3.23 -21.95 23.08
C LYS A 274 4.43 -21.00 23.06
N THR A 275 5.41 -21.29 22.19
CA THR A 275 6.61 -20.46 22.01
C THR A 275 6.25 -19.01 21.68
N PHE A 276 5.26 -18.82 20.81
CA PHE A 276 4.76 -17.50 20.44
C PHE A 276 4.17 -16.75 21.63
N LEU A 277 3.29 -17.37 22.41
CA LEU A 277 2.67 -16.73 23.59
C LEU A 277 3.71 -16.39 24.67
N ASP A 278 4.65 -17.29 24.93
CA ASP A 278 5.75 -17.05 25.88
C ASP A 278 6.61 -15.87 25.42
N THR A 279 6.88 -15.77 24.11
CA THR A 279 7.62 -14.64 23.51
C THR A 279 6.83 -13.33 23.60
N VAL A 280 5.52 -13.36 23.31
CA VAL A 280 4.64 -12.18 23.43
C VAL A 280 4.63 -11.66 24.86
N ARG A 281 4.53 -12.55 25.86
CA ARG A 281 4.62 -12.17 27.28
C ARG A 281 5.96 -11.54 27.60
N ALA A 282 7.06 -12.18 27.20
CA ALA A 282 8.41 -11.65 27.42
C ALA A 282 8.56 -10.25 26.82
N VAL A 283 8.18 -10.04 25.55
CA VAL A 283 8.25 -8.73 24.89
C VAL A 283 7.33 -7.70 25.54
N THR A 284 6.13 -8.09 25.95
CA THR A 284 5.20 -7.19 26.65
C THR A 284 5.79 -6.73 27.98
N ASP A 285 6.42 -7.64 28.75
CA ASP A 285 7.11 -7.29 29.99
C ASP A 285 8.33 -6.39 29.73
N LEU A 286 9.02 -6.53 28.59
CA LEU A 286 10.08 -5.60 28.18
C LEU A 286 9.53 -4.19 27.92
N ILE A 287 8.41 -4.10 27.21
CA ILE A 287 7.74 -2.82 26.91
C ILE A 287 7.24 -2.17 28.20
N ALA A 288 6.57 -2.95 29.07
CA ALA A 288 5.97 -2.47 30.32
C ALA A 288 7.02 -2.01 31.35
N ARG A 289 8.17 -2.67 31.41
CA ARG A 289 9.31 -2.23 32.26
C ARG A 289 10.01 -0.98 31.75
N GLY A 290 9.60 -0.48 30.59
CA GLY A 290 10.16 0.70 29.97
C GLY A 290 11.52 0.40 29.37
N LEU A 291 11.62 0.58 28.05
CA LEU A 291 12.82 1.16 27.45
C LEU A 291 12.97 2.64 27.89
N LEU A 292 12.81 2.90 29.19
CA LEU A 292 12.93 4.21 29.85
C LEU A 292 14.40 4.50 30.11
N ALA A 293 15.18 4.47 29.03
CA ALA A 293 16.38 5.27 28.83
C ALA A 293 16.81 5.05 27.37
N PRO A 294 16.58 6.02 26.46
CA PRO A 294 17.40 6.11 25.27
C PRO A 294 18.88 6.07 25.71
N GLY A 295 19.62 5.03 25.32
CA GLY A 295 21.09 4.98 25.48
C GLY A 295 21.70 4.13 26.60
N GLN A 296 20.99 3.19 27.24
CA GLN A 296 21.64 2.21 28.12
C GLN A 296 21.40 0.79 27.60
N PRO A 297 22.34 0.16 26.87
CA PRO A 297 22.27 -1.27 26.62
C PRO A 297 22.29 -1.99 27.97
N ARG A 298 21.50 -3.06 28.10
CA ARG A 298 21.56 -3.93 29.28
C ARG A 298 23.03 -4.34 29.50
N PRO A 299 23.56 -4.30 30.74
CA PRO A 299 24.78 -5.03 31.02
C PRO A 299 24.49 -6.50 30.68
N GLY A 300 25.38 -7.10 29.88
CA GLY A 300 25.32 -8.52 29.56
C GLY A 300 25.32 -9.39 30.83
N PRO A 301 25.07 -10.70 30.69
CA PRO A 301 25.06 -11.59 31.85
C PRO A 301 26.40 -11.47 32.61
N VAL A 302 26.30 -11.21 33.91
CA VAL A 302 27.41 -11.23 34.87
C VAL A 302 27.70 -12.66 35.27
#